data_AF-A5CYB1-F1
#
_entry.id   AF-A5CYB1-F1
#
_cell.length_a   1.000
_cell.length_b   1.000
_cell.length_c   1.000
_cell.angle_alpha   90.00
_cell.angle_beta   90.00
_cell.angle_gamma   90.00
#
_symmetry.space_group_name_H-M   'P 1'
#
loop_
_entity.id
_entity.type
_entity.pdbx_description
1 polymer ?
#
loop_
_entity_poly.entity_id
_entity_poly.type
_entity_poly.pdbx_seq_one_letter_code
_entity_poly.pdbx_strand_id
1 'polypeptide(L)'
;MATVKARLTAFGFGAGLLLSLTVIASYYINGRNVYVLAGGALAGAALGTVLFYLLAGSLSKAISGLIEYSDEIVKGNLTLAADTRAMGEFSTLGLNLEKICKGMIAYFSRSLENIKTLDQAGSLISESTEKISRGTQEQAGQVQQLLRSVEEFAASARLSADEAEGAAQLAASTDRAARLGGEALEKVVEGMNTINKRISELGENSARIGQIISVIEDIAAQTNLLALNAAIEAARAGEHGRGFAVVAEEVRQLAESSGSATQEIGSLVATIQQGTVGAVEAVEQGINLTGNAGESFRSIQELVAQTLSLIQDLAESARKQAATSEALVGSAEAIAAVTEEAAASAEETAAVAQELPVLSKKIKNTVSVFKIN
;
A
#
# COMPACT_ATOMS: atom_id res chain seq x y z
N MET A 1 36.38 -35.75 -70.62
CA MET A 1 35.05 -36.41 -70.62
C MET A 1 34.34 -36.00 -71.90
N ALA A 2 34.04 -36.94 -72.79
CA ALA A 2 33.31 -36.63 -74.01
C ALA A 2 31.83 -36.45 -73.68
N THR A 3 31.28 -35.28 -74.02
CA THR A 3 29.86 -34.96 -73.89
C THR A 3 29.00 -35.96 -74.68
N VAL A 4 27.73 -36.15 -74.31
CA VAL A 4 26.74 -36.90 -75.10
C VAL A 4 26.69 -36.33 -76.52
N LYS A 5 26.79 -35.00 -76.61
CA LYS A 5 27.00 -34.28 -77.86
C LYS A 5 28.26 -34.74 -78.59
N ALA A 6 29.42 -34.85 -77.91
CA ALA A 6 30.66 -35.36 -78.49
C ALA A 6 30.59 -36.84 -78.91
N ARG A 7 29.81 -37.69 -78.22
CA ARG A 7 29.61 -39.09 -78.62
C ARG A 7 28.65 -39.22 -79.79
N LEU A 8 27.58 -38.43 -79.84
CA LEU A 8 26.66 -38.38 -80.98
C LEU A 8 27.34 -37.78 -82.22
N THR A 9 28.17 -36.74 -82.05
CA THR A 9 28.96 -36.18 -83.15
C THR A 9 30.08 -37.12 -83.57
N ALA A 10 30.82 -37.74 -82.64
CA ALA A 10 31.82 -38.76 -82.97
C ALA A 10 31.20 -40.00 -83.61
N PHE A 11 29.98 -40.37 -83.24
CA PHE A 11 29.22 -41.44 -83.88
C PHE A 11 28.82 -41.06 -85.30
N GLY A 12 28.18 -39.91 -85.51
CA GLY A 12 27.78 -39.46 -86.85
C GLY A 12 28.98 -39.28 -87.78
N PHE A 13 30.06 -38.69 -87.28
CA PHE A 13 31.30 -38.48 -88.03
C PHE A 13 32.05 -39.80 -88.24
N GLY A 14 32.12 -40.67 -87.23
CA GLY A 14 32.81 -41.97 -87.27
C GLY A 14 32.09 -43.00 -88.12
N ALA A 15 30.76 -43.08 -88.07
CA ALA A 15 29.95 -43.94 -88.94
C ALA A 15 30.04 -43.47 -90.40
N GLY A 16 30.02 -42.15 -90.64
CA GLY A 16 30.24 -41.58 -91.97
C GLY A 16 31.65 -41.84 -92.51
N LEU A 17 32.68 -41.71 -91.67
CA LEU A 17 34.08 -42.05 -92.00
C LEU A 17 34.28 -43.55 -92.24
N LEU A 18 33.65 -44.42 -91.46
CA LEU A 18 33.75 -45.87 -91.64
C LEU A 18 33.05 -46.31 -92.92
N LEU A 19 31.88 -45.76 -93.24
CA LEU A 19 31.21 -45.98 -94.53
C LEU A 19 32.06 -45.49 -95.70
N SER A 20 32.65 -44.30 -95.61
CA SER A 20 33.51 -43.79 -96.69
C SER A 20 34.81 -44.58 -96.82
N LEU A 21 35.48 -44.93 -95.71
CA LEU A 21 36.72 -45.72 -95.70
C LEU A 21 36.51 -47.15 -96.19
N THR A 22 35.43 -47.82 -95.81
CA THR A 22 35.12 -49.18 -96.30
C THR A 22 34.79 -49.19 -97.78
N VAL A 23 34.10 -48.16 -98.29
CA VAL A 23 33.85 -47.98 -99.73
C VAL A 23 35.14 -47.66 -100.49
N ILE A 24 36.00 -46.78 -99.97
CA ILE A 24 37.28 -46.39 -100.60
C ILE A 24 38.28 -47.57 -100.60
N ALA A 25 38.42 -48.29 -99.47
CA ALA A 25 39.28 -49.46 -99.39
C ALA A 25 38.81 -50.58 -100.32
N SER A 26 37.48 -50.78 -100.41
CA SER A 26 36.89 -51.76 -101.32
C SER A 26 37.11 -51.38 -102.81
N TYR A 27 37.07 -50.08 -103.13
CA TYR A 27 37.42 -49.54 -104.46
C TYR A 27 38.89 -49.82 -104.84
N TYR A 28 39.82 -49.61 -103.90
CA TYR A 28 41.27 -49.73 -104.16
C TYR A 28 41.76 -51.18 -104.26
N ILE A 29 41.18 -52.09 -103.48
CA ILE A 29 41.66 -53.48 -103.40
C ILE A 29 41.18 -54.33 -104.61
N ASN A 30 40.00 -54.06 -105.18
CA ASN A 30 39.37 -54.97 -106.14
C ASN A 30 38.95 -54.37 -107.51
N GLY A 31 39.28 -53.10 -107.79
CA GLY A 31 38.87 -52.43 -109.03
C GLY A 31 37.34 -52.32 -109.16
N ARG A 32 36.81 -51.94 -110.34
CA ARG A 32 35.40 -51.54 -110.61
C ARG A 32 34.38 -52.70 -110.52
N ASN A 33 34.48 -53.54 -109.50
CA ASN A 33 33.61 -54.68 -109.26
C ASN A 33 32.50 -54.27 -108.28
N VAL A 34 31.32 -53.99 -108.82
CA VAL A 34 30.15 -53.42 -108.10
C VAL A 34 29.77 -54.24 -106.86
N TYR A 35 29.97 -55.56 -106.90
CA TYR A 35 29.65 -56.47 -105.79
C TYR A 35 30.52 -56.27 -104.54
N VAL A 36 31.80 -55.92 -104.69
CA VAL A 36 32.71 -55.73 -103.54
C VAL A 36 32.49 -54.34 -102.91
N LEU A 37 32.24 -53.33 -103.74
CA LEU A 37 31.82 -51.99 -103.27
C LEU A 37 30.51 -52.07 -102.47
N ALA A 38 29.53 -52.84 -102.96
CA ALA A 38 28.30 -53.10 -102.24
C ALA A 38 28.55 -53.84 -100.90
N GLY A 39 29.47 -54.80 -100.88
CA GLY A 39 29.88 -55.51 -99.66
C GLY A 39 30.53 -54.61 -98.61
N GLY A 40 31.39 -53.67 -99.02
CA GLY A 40 32.01 -52.68 -98.14
C GLY A 40 30.99 -51.71 -97.53
N ALA A 41 30.07 -51.21 -98.36
CA ALA A 41 28.96 -50.36 -97.90
C ALA A 41 28.05 -51.09 -96.90
N LEU A 42 27.76 -52.38 -97.14
CA LEU A 42 26.98 -53.22 -96.23
C LEU A 42 27.70 -53.45 -94.88
N ALA A 43 29.01 -53.71 -94.90
CA ALA A 43 29.79 -53.87 -93.67
C ALA A 43 29.87 -52.57 -92.85
N GLY A 44 30.05 -51.42 -93.53
CA GLY A 44 30.02 -50.10 -92.90
C GLY A 44 28.64 -49.77 -92.29
N ALA A 45 27.56 -50.09 -93.01
CA ALA A 45 26.20 -49.93 -92.52
C ALA A 45 25.90 -50.86 -91.32
N ALA A 46 26.37 -52.12 -91.35
CA ALA A 46 26.22 -53.06 -90.25
C ALA A 46 26.97 -52.60 -88.99
N LEU A 47 28.23 -52.16 -89.13
CA LEU A 47 29.02 -51.60 -88.03
C LEU A 47 28.40 -50.31 -87.46
N GLY A 48 27.93 -49.40 -88.32
CA GLY A 48 27.20 -48.21 -87.90
C GLY A 48 25.93 -48.53 -87.13
N THR A 49 25.19 -49.55 -87.56
CA THR A 49 23.97 -50.04 -86.90
C THR A 49 24.28 -50.65 -85.53
N VAL A 50 25.30 -51.51 -85.42
CA VAL A 50 25.73 -52.09 -84.14
C VAL A 50 26.18 -51.00 -83.16
N LEU A 51 26.99 -50.06 -83.63
CA LEU A 51 27.48 -48.94 -82.82
C LEU A 51 26.33 -48.00 -82.40
N PHE A 52 25.31 -47.81 -83.26
CA PHE A 52 24.07 -47.10 -82.92
C PHE A 52 23.30 -47.80 -81.80
N TYR A 53 23.07 -49.11 -81.93
CA TYR A 53 22.34 -49.87 -80.91
C TYR A 53 23.06 -49.89 -79.56
N LEU A 54 24.40 -49.98 -79.54
CA LEU A 54 25.19 -49.92 -78.31
C LEU A 54 25.11 -48.54 -77.64
N LEU A 55 25.23 -47.46 -78.42
CA LEU A 55 25.11 -46.09 -77.90
C LEU A 55 23.68 -45.76 -77.48
N ALA A 56 22.68 -46.04 -78.31
CA ALA A 56 21.26 -45.84 -78.03
C ALA A 56 20.81 -46.65 -76.82
N GLY A 57 21.25 -47.91 -76.69
CA GLY A 57 20.99 -48.75 -75.51
C GLY A 57 21.59 -48.17 -74.23
N SER A 58 22.85 -47.69 -74.29
CA SER A 58 23.50 -47.04 -73.14
C SER A 58 22.82 -45.73 -72.73
N LEU A 59 22.37 -44.93 -73.71
CA LEU A 59 21.67 -43.67 -73.51
C LEU A 59 20.26 -43.90 -72.94
N SER A 60 19.52 -44.84 -73.52
CA SER A 60 18.19 -45.25 -73.04
C SER A 60 18.25 -45.75 -71.60
N LYS A 61 19.27 -46.53 -71.24
CA LYS A 61 19.47 -47.02 -69.87
C LYS A 61 19.79 -45.89 -68.88
N ALA A 62 20.64 -44.93 -69.27
CA ALA A 62 20.97 -43.78 -68.45
C ALA A 62 19.76 -42.85 -68.22
N ILE A 63 18.96 -42.61 -69.26
CA ILE A 63 17.71 -41.82 -69.16
C ILE A 63 16.67 -42.55 -68.30
N SER A 64 16.50 -43.86 -68.50
CA SER A 64 15.54 -44.66 -67.72
C SER A 64 15.89 -44.65 -66.24
N GLY A 65 17.18 -44.76 -65.88
CA GLY A 65 17.63 -44.66 -64.49
C GLY A 65 17.38 -43.28 -63.86
N LEU A 66 17.51 -42.19 -64.63
CA LEU A 66 17.17 -40.85 -64.15
C LEU A 66 15.66 -40.65 -63.99
N ILE A 67 14.84 -41.23 -64.88
CA ILE A 67 13.38 -41.24 -64.75
C ILE A 67 12.97 -42.01 -63.51
N GLU A 68 13.52 -43.20 -63.29
CA GLU A 68 13.23 -44.02 -62.10
C GLU A 68 13.66 -43.32 -60.81
N TYR A 69 14.84 -42.67 -60.82
CA TYR A 69 15.29 -41.85 -59.70
C TYR A 69 14.36 -40.66 -59.45
N SER A 70 13.89 -40.00 -60.51
CA SER A 70 12.92 -38.90 -60.43
C SER A 70 11.54 -39.36 -59.93
N ASP A 71 11.06 -40.53 -60.36
CA ASP A 71 9.79 -41.11 -59.93
C ASP A 71 9.81 -41.42 -58.43
N GLU A 72 10.93 -41.91 -57.92
CA GLU A 72 11.09 -42.14 -56.50
C GLU A 72 11.10 -40.83 -55.69
N ILE A 73 11.73 -39.77 -56.20
CA ILE A 73 11.66 -38.43 -55.60
C ILE A 73 10.20 -37.93 -55.55
N VAL A 74 9.43 -38.12 -56.64
CA VAL A 74 8.01 -37.74 -56.71
C VAL A 74 7.16 -38.52 -55.71
N LYS A 75 7.49 -39.80 -55.44
CA LYS A 75 6.86 -40.61 -54.38
C LYS A 75 7.30 -40.22 -52.97
N GLY A 76 8.14 -39.19 -52.84
CA GLY A 76 8.63 -38.67 -51.57
C GLY A 76 9.91 -39.34 -51.07
N ASN A 77 10.57 -40.22 -51.83
CA ASN A 77 11.79 -40.89 -51.42
C ASN A 77 13.04 -40.05 -51.75
N LEU A 78 13.53 -39.26 -50.79
CA LEU A 78 14.66 -38.35 -50.99
C LEU A 78 16.02 -38.97 -50.61
N THR A 79 16.06 -40.19 -50.09
CA THR A 79 17.27 -40.80 -49.53
C THR A 79 18.11 -41.58 -50.55
N LEU A 80 17.63 -41.65 -51.79
CA LEU A 80 18.30 -42.39 -52.86
C LEU A 80 19.60 -41.69 -53.28
N ALA A 81 20.66 -42.46 -53.51
CA ALA A 81 21.91 -41.98 -54.08
C ALA A 81 21.89 -42.06 -55.62
N ALA A 82 22.49 -41.09 -56.31
CA ALA A 82 22.54 -41.13 -57.76
C ALA A 82 23.47 -42.25 -58.24
N ASP A 83 23.06 -43.02 -59.26
CA ASP A 83 23.92 -44.01 -59.89
C ASP A 83 25.00 -43.32 -60.75
N THR A 84 26.22 -43.23 -60.23
CA THR A 84 27.36 -42.59 -60.89
C THR A 84 27.96 -43.41 -62.03
N ARG A 85 27.43 -44.61 -62.32
CA ARG A 85 27.89 -45.45 -63.44
C ARG A 85 27.50 -44.91 -64.82
N ALA A 86 26.59 -43.94 -64.88
CA ALA A 86 26.35 -43.17 -66.10
C ALA A 86 27.59 -42.32 -66.45
N MET A 87 27.94 -42.20 -67.74
CA MET A 87 29.08 -41.40 -68.19
C MET A 87 28.62 -40.07 -68.79
N GLY A 88 29.34 -38.98 -68.50
CA GLY A 88 29.07 -37.65 -69.08
C GLY A 88 28.00 -36.85 -68.33
N GLU A 89 27.23 -36.04 -69.05
CA GLU A 89 26.30 -35.05 -68.51
C GLU A 89 25.14 -35.66 -67.70
N PHE A 90 24.75 -36.91 -67.97
CA PHE A 90 23.71 -37.61 -67.20
C PHE A 90 24.16 -37.96 -65.78
N SER A 91 25.45 -38.22 -65.57
CA SER A 91 26.04 -38.39 -64.23
C SER A 91 26.01 -37.07 -63.47
N THR A 92 26.35 -35.97 -64.14
CA THR A 92 26.23 -34.62 -63.56
C THR A 92 24.79 -34.27 -63.20
N LEU A 93 23.82 -34.64 -64.04
CA LEU A 93 22.40 -34.43 -63.77
C LEU A 93 21.93 -35.26 -62.56
N GLY A 94 22.31 -36.54 -62.48
CA GLY A 94 22.03 -37.38 -61.32
C GLY A 94 22.61 -36.81 -60.02
N LEU A 95 23.88 -36.37 -60.05
CA LEU A 95 24.53 -35.71 -58.91
C LEU A 95 23.85 -34.39 -58.51
N ASN A 96 23.35 -33.61 -59.47
CA ASN A 96 22.58 -32.40 -59.18
C ASN A 96 21.23 -32.72 -58.55
N LEU A 97 20.53 -33.76 -59.02
CA LEU A 97 19.29 -34.25 -58.40
C LEU A 97 19.55 -34.75 -56.96
N GLU A 98 20.64 -35.47 -56.73
CA GLU A 98 21.06 -35.90 -55.40
C GLU A 98 21.33 -34.70 -54.47
N LYS A 99 22.03 -33.66 -54.97
CA LYS A 99 22.24 -32.41 -54.21
C LYS A 99 20.92 -31.72 -53.86
N ILE A 100 19.96 -31.69 -54.78
CA ILE A 100 18.62 -31.15 -54.52
C ILE A 100 17.93 -31.95 -53.42
N CYS A 101 17.96 -33.28 -53.49
CA CYS A 101 17.37 -34.16 -52.47
C CYS A 101 18.00 -33.94 -51.10
N LYS A 102 19.34 -33.88 -51.02
CA LYS A 102 20.08 -33.57 -49.79
C LYS A 102 19.72 -32.19 -49.23
N GLY A 103 19.57 -31.19 -50.10
CA GLY A 103 19.08 -29.87 -49.71
C GLY A 103 17.66 -29.93 -49.12
N MET A 104 16.73 -30.61 -49.80
CA MET A 104 15.36 -30.79 -49.33
C MET A 104 15.29 -31.52 -47.98
N ILE A 105 16.10 -32.58 -47.79
CA ILE A 105 16.23 -33.27 -46.50
C ILE A 105 16.68 -32.29 -45.41
N ALA A 106 17.73 -31.50 -45.66
CA ALA A 106 18.20 -30.52 -44.68
C ALA A 106 17.12 -29.47 -44.34
N TYR A 107 16.40 -28.96 -45.34
CA TYR A 107 15.29 -28.02 -45.13
C TYR A 107 14.13 -28.63 -44.33
N PHE A 108 13.70 -29.84 -44.66
CA PHE A 108 12.62 -30.53 -43.95
C PHE A 108 13.01 -30.90 -42.52
N SER A 109 14.23 -31.39 -42.32
CA SER A 109 14.76 -31.67 -40.97
C SER A 109 14.81 -30.40 -40.11
N ARG A 110 15.27 -29.28 -40.68
CA ARG A 110 15.25 -27.99 -39.98
C ARG A 110 13.83 -27.50 -39.70
N SER A 111 12.89 -27.74 -40.62
CA SER A 111 11.47 -27.43 -40.40
C SER A 111 10.88 -28.25 -39.25
N LEU A 112 11.16 -29.56 -39.18
CA LEU A 112 10.73 -30.41 -38.07
C LEU A 112 11.33 -29.99 -36.72
N GLU A 113 12.60 -29.57 -36.72
CA GLU A 113 13.25 -29.00 -35.53
C GLU A 113 12.54 -27.71 -35.07
N ASN A 114 12.28 -26.77 -35.99
CA ASN A 114 11.55 -25.53 -35.68
C ASN A 114 10.14 -25.81 -35.14
N ILE A 115 9.43 -26.82 -35.66
CA ILE A 115 8.11 -27.20 -35.16
C ILE A 115 8.20 -27.76 -33.73
N LYS A 116 9.24 -28.53 -33.40
CA LYS A 116 9.46 -29.00 -32.02
C LYS A 116 9.65 -27.82 -31.06
N THR A 117 10.42 -26.81 -31.48
CA THR A 117 10.55 -25.56 -30.71
C THR A 117 9.22 -24.81 -30.60
N LEU A 118 8.42 -24.77 -31.66
CA LEU A 118 7.07 -24.16 -31.64
C LEU A 118 6.13 -24.86 -30.65
N ASP A 119 6.13 -26.20 -30.62
CA ASP A 119 5.33 -26.98 -29.66
C ASP A 119 5.74 -26.67 -28.21
N GLN A 120 7.05 -26.58 -27.95
CA GLN A 120 7.58 -26.21 -26.63
C GLN A 120 7.16 -24.80 -26.24
N ALA A 121 7.27 -23.83 -27.16
CA ALA A 121 6.84 -22.46 -26.93
C ALA A 121 5.33 -22.37 -26.66
N GLY A 122 4.50 -23.09 -27.41
CA GLY A 122 3.06 -23.14 -27.19
C GLY A 122 2.69 -23.71 -25.81
N SER A 123 3.38 -24.79 -25.39
CA SER A 123 3.18 -25.36 -24.05
C SER A 123 3.56 -24.38 -22.93
N LEU A 124 4.66 -23.63 -23.10
CA LEU A 124 5.08 -22.61 -22.13
C LEU A 124 4.09 -21.44 -22.07
N ILE A 125 3.57 -21.00 -23.22
CA ILE A 125 2.54 -19.96 -23.28
C ILE A 125 1.28 -20.44 -22.53
N SER A 126 0.83 -21.68 -22.77
CA SER A 126 -0.33 -22.25 -22.09
C SER A 126 -0.14 -22.28 -20.56
N GLU A 127 1.02 -22.75 -20.08
CA GLU A 127 1.33 -22.80 -18.65
C GLU A 127 1.39 -21.39 -18.04
N SER A 128 2.04 -20.43 -18.72
CA SER A 128 2.10 -19.04 -18.27
C SER A 128 0.71 -18.41 -18.21
N THR A 129 -0.15 -18.73 -19.17
CA THR A 129 -1.49 -18.19 -19.25
C THR A 129 -2.38 -18.73 -18.12
N GLU A 130 -2.25 -20.01 -17.77
CA GLU A 130 -2.93 -20.59 -16.61
C GLU A 130 -2.50 -19.90 -15.31
N LYS A 131 -1.20 -19.60 -15.16
CA LYS A 131 -0.68 -18.83 -14.01
C LYS A 131 -1.24 -17.42 -13.95
N ILE A 132 -1.34 -16.72 -15.09
CA ILE A 132 -1.94 -15.39 -15.16
C ILE A 132 -3.43 -15.46 -14.81
N SER A 133 -4.18 -16.44 -15.34
CA SER A 133 -5.60 -16.63 -15.02
C SER A 133 -5.82 -16.87 -13.51
N ARG A 134 -4.96 -17.68 -12.88
CA ARG A 134 -5.01 -17.89 -11.43
C ARG A 134 -4.67 -16.63 -10.64
N GLY A 135 -3.60 -15.93 -11.05
CA GLY A 135 -3.17 -14.69 -10.40
C GLY A 135 -4.22 -13.58 -10.50
N THR A 136 -4.93 -13.47 -11.64
CA THR A 136 -6.02 -12.50 -11.82
C THR A 136 -7.23 -12.84 -10.96
N GLN A 137 -7.59 -14.12 -10.79
CA GLN A 137 -8.64 -14.53 -9.85
C GLN A 137 -8.30 -14.20 -8.39
N GLU A 138 -7.06 -14.48 -7.98
CA GLU A 138 -6.57 -14.13 -6.64
C GLU A 138 -6.59 -12.61 -6.43
N GLN A 139 -6.11 -11.85 -7.42
CA GLN A 139 -6.10 -10.39 -7.40
C GLN A 139 -7.53 -9.81 -7.31
N ALA A 140 -8.48 -10.36 -8.06
CA ALA A 140 -9.89 -9.96 -7.98
C ALA A 140 -10.44 -10.15 -6.56
N GLY A 141 -10.13 -11.28 -5.91
CA GLY A 141 -10.49 -11.54 -4.52
C GLY A 141 -9.86 -10.53 -3.55
N GLN A 142 -8.58 -10.19 -3.75
CA GLN A 142 -7.88 -9.19 -2.94
C GLN A 142 -8.48 -7.79 -3.10
N VAL A 143 -8.89 -7.41 -4.31
CA VAL A 143 -9.56 -6.13 -4.57
C VAL A 143 -10.91 -6.06 -3.85
N GLN A 144 -11.71 -7.14 -3.86
CA GLN A 144 -12.96 -7.18 -3.09
C GLN A 144 -12.75 -7.10 -1.58
N GLN A 145 -11.67 -7.70 -1.07
CA GLN A 145 -11.32 -7.55 0.34
C GLN A 145 -10.87 -6.13 0.66
N LEU A 146 -10.05 -5.53 -0.21
CA LEU A 146 -9.60 -4.14 -0.07
C LEU A 146 -10.79 -3.18 -0.04
N LEU A 147 -11.75 -3.33 -0.95
CA LEU A 147 -12.97 -2.51 -0.99
C LEU A 147 -13.73 -2.56 0.34
N ARG A 148 -13.94 -3.77 0.89
CA ARG A 148 -14.59 -3.95 2.21
C ARG A 148 -13.80 -3.27 3.33
N SER A 149 -12.48 -3.43 3.36
CA SER A 149 -11.64 -2.77 4.36
C SER A 149 -11.67 -1.24 4.24
N VAL A 150 -11.78 -0.71 3.02
CA VAL A 150 -11.91 0.73 2.78
C VAL A 150 -13.28 1.24 3.22
N GLU A 151 -14.36 0.50 2.99
CA GLU A 151 -15.71 0.84 3.49
C GLU A 151 -15.75 0.86 5.03
N GLU A 152 -15.19 -0.16 5.68
CA GLU A 152 -15.07 -0.21 7.15
C GLU A 152 -14.22 0.95 7.69
N PHE A 153 -13.11 1.26 7.02
CA PHE A 153 -12.25 2.38 7.40
C PHE A 153 -12.97 3.73 7.23
N ALA A 154 -13.72 3.94 6.15
CA ALA A 154 -14.52 5.14 5.94
C ALA A 154 -15.62 5.30 7.00
N ALA A 155 -16.29 4.20 7.36
CA ALA A 155 -17.29 4.19 8.42
C ALA A 155 -16.68 4.53 9.79
N SER A 156 -15.53 3.94 10.12
CA SER A 156 -14.79 4.24 11.35
C SER A 156 -14.35 5.71 11.42
N ALA A 157 -13.84 6.25 10.32
CA ALA A 157 -13.46 7.66 10.23
C ALA A 157 -14.65 8.61 10.45
N ARG A 158 -15.84 8.29 9.90
CA ARG A 158 -17.06 9.07 10.16
C ARG A 158 -17.47 9.00 11.63
N LEU A 159 -17.45 7.81 12.22
CA LEU A 159 -17.75 7.63 13.64
C LEU A 159 -16.81 8.44 14.53
N SER A 160 -15.50 8.43 14.25
CA SER A 160 -14.52 9.25 14.99
C SER A 160 -14.79 10.76 14.86
N ALA A 161 -15.28 11.24 13.71
CA ALA A 161 -15.66 12.63 13.55
C ALA A 161 -16.89 13.00 14.39
N ASP A 162 -17.89 12.12 14.44
CA ASP A 162 -19.09 12.31 15.26
C ASP A 162 -18.77 12.26 16.76
N GLU A 163 -17.91 11.33 17.19
CA GLU A 163 -17.42 11.23 18.57
C GLU A 163 -16.63 12.48 18.98
N ALA A 164 -15.81 13.01 18.08
CA ALA A 164 -15.10 14.26 18.31
C ALA A 164 -16.08 15.44 18.49
N GLU A 165 -17.15 15.52 17.71
CA GLU A 165 -18.17 16.56 17.89
C GLU A 165 -18.87 16.43 19.26
N GLY A 166 -19.23 15.20 19.67
CA GLY A 166 -19.78 14.94 21.00
C GLY A 166 -18.81 15.33 22.13
N ALA A 167 -17.53 15.00 21.99
CA ALA A 167 -16.50 15.38 22.94
C ALA A 167 -16.32 16.92 23.02
N ALA A 168 -16.42 17.63 21.90
CA ALA A 168 -16.33 19.09 21.86
C ALA A 168 -17.49 19.75 22.64
N GLN A 169 -18.71 19.22 22.50
CA GLN A 169 -19.87 19.71 23.25
C GLN A 169 -19.72 19.47 24.76
N LEU A 170 -19.18 18.31 25.15
CA LEU A 170 -18.91 17.99 26.54
C LEU A 170 -17.82 18.92 27.12
N ALA A 171 -16.73 19.15 26.38
CA ALA A 171 -15.67 20.07 26.76
C ALA A 171 -16.22 21.50 26.96
N ALA A 172 -17.05 22.00 26.03
CA ALA A 172 -17.69 23.32 26.15
C ALA A 172 -18.62 23.42 27.37
N SER A 173 -19.30 22.33 27.73
CA SER A 173 -20.14 22.27 28.93
C SER A 173 -19.29 22.29 30.21
N THR A 174 -18.15 21.59 30.20
CA THR A 174 -17.19 21.60 31.32
C THR A 174 -16.53 22.97 31.51
N ASP A 175 -16.14 23.66 30.43
CA ASP A 175 -15.64 25.05 30.50
C ASP A 175 -16.66 25.98 31.18
N ARG A 176 -17.93 25.87 30.77
CA ARG A 176 -19.01 26.67 31.37
C ARG A 176 -19.17 26.37 32.85
N ALA A 177 -19.14 25.09 33.25
CA ALA A 177 -19.24 24.69 34.65
C ALA A 177 -18.04 25.21 35.47
N ALA A 178 -16.82 25.13 34.93
CA ALA A 178 -15.62 25.65 35.57
C ALA A 178 -15.67 27.17 35.75
N ARG A 179 -16.14 27.90 34.73
CA ARG A 179 -16.35 29.36 34.82
C ARG A 179 -17.33 29.74 35.92
N LEU A 180 -18.49 29.07 35.96
CA LEU A 180 -19.49 29.30 37.01
C LEU A 180 -18.95 28.95 38.40
N GLY A 181 -18.13 27.90 38.51
CA GLY A 181 -17.42 27.55 39.75
C GLY A 181 -16.45 28.66 40.20
N GLY A 182 -15.67 29.21 39.28
CA GLY A 182 -14.78 30.35 39.55
C GLY A 182 -15.54 31.60 40.01
N GLU A 183 -16.62 31.98 39.31
CA GLU A 183 -17.48 33.12 39.69
C GLU A 183 -18.13 32.93 41.07
N ALA A 184 -18.51 31.69 41.42
CA ALA A 184 -19.06 31.38 42.74
C ALA A 184 -18.00 31.57 43.85
N LEU A 185 -16.75 31.17 43.61
CA LEU A 185 -15.66 31.36 44.56
C LEU A 185 -15.30 32.84 44.74
N GLU A 186 -15.32 33.64 43.67
CA GLU A 186 -15.13 35.10 43.78
C GLU A 186 -16.16 35.74 44.72
N LYS A 187 -17.43 35.33 44.61
CA LYS A 187 -18.50 35.79 45.53
C LYS A 187 -18.26 35.34 46.97
N VAL A 188 -17.72 34.13 47.18
CA VAL A 188 -17.35 33.64 48.52
C VAL A 188 -16.23 34.49 49.12
N VAL A 189 -15.20 34.83 48.33
CA VAL A 189 -14.11 35.72 48.77
C VAL A 189 -14.65 37.11 49.15
N GLU A 190 -15.55 37.68 48.35
CA GLU A 190 -16.20 38.97 48.67
C GLU A 190 -17.00 38.90 49.99
N GLY A 191 -17.75 37.81 50.20
CA GLY A 191 -18.46 37.56 51.45
C GLY A 191 -17.53 37.43 52.66
N MET A 192 -16.42 36.70 52.51
CA MET A 192 -15.41 36.54 53.56
C MET A 192 -14.71 37.87 53.90
N ASN A 193 -14.39 38.70 52.90
CA ASN A 193 -13.86 40.04 53.13
C ASN A 193 -14.84 40.94 53.90
N THR A 194 -16.13 40.82 53.60
CA THR A 194 -17.18 41.54 54.34
C THR A 194 -17.27 41.07 55.79
N ILE A 195 -17.18 39.76 56.03
CA ILE A 195 -17.16 39.18 57.38
C ILE A 195 -15.90 39.64 58.14
N ASN A 196 -14.73 39.59 57.52
CA ASN A 196 -13.46 40.04 58.10
C ASN A 196 -13.59 41.49 58.59
N LYS A 197 -14.10 42.39 57.74
CA LYS A 197 -14.34 43.80 58.09
C LYS A 197 -15.26 43.95 59.31
N ARG A 198 -16.37 43.19 59.36
CA ARG A 198 -17.32 43.22 60.50
C ARG A 198 -16.68 42.72 61.79
N ILE A 199 -15.85 41.70 61.72
CA ILE A 199 -15.11 41.17 62.88
C ILE A 199 -14.07 42.18 63.36
N SER A 200 -13.36 42.86 62.45
CA SER A 200 -12.43 43.94 62.82
C SER A 200 -13.15 45.12 63.49
N GLU A 201 -14.29 45.55 62.95
CA GLU A 201 -15.14 46.58 63.57
C GLU A 201 -15.59 46.17 64.99
N LEU A 202 -15.97 44.89 65.17
CA LEU A 202 -16.32 44.34 66.48
C LEU A 202 -15.12 44.36 67.45
N GLY A 203 -13.93 43.98 66.98
CA GLY A 203 -12.70 44.02 67.75
C GLY A 203 -12.37 45.43 68.25
N GLU A 204 -12.45 46.44 67.37
CA GLU A 204 -12.26 47.84 67.75
C GLU A 204 -13.29 48.33 68.79
N ASN A 205 -14.57 47.98 68.58
CA ASN A 205 -15.64 48.37 69.51
C ASN A 205 -15.45 47.70 70.88
N SER A 206 -15.11 46.42 70.92
CA SER A 206 -14.80 45.70 72.17
C SER A 206 -13.56 46.26 72.86
N ALA A 207 -12.55 46.73 72.12
CA ALA A 207 -11.40 47.41 72.70
C ALA A 207 -11.80 48.75 73.37
N ARG A 208 -12.65 49.55 72.72
CA ARG A 208 -13.18 50.80 73.31
C ARG A 208 -14.03 50.54 74.54
N ILE A 209 -14.88 49.51 74.52
CA ILE A 209 -15.67 49.11 75.70
C ILE A 209 -14.73 48.70 76.85
N GLY A 210 -13.67 47.92 76.56
CA GLY A 210 -12.67 47.57 77.57
C GLY A 210 -12.02 48.78 78.24
N GLN A 211 -11.69 49.83 77.47
CA GLN A 211 -11.17 51.09 78.02
C GLN A 211 -12.18 51.78 78.93
N ILE A 212 -13.47 51.81 78.54
CA ILE A 212 -14.54 52.40 79.36
C ILE A 212 -14.70 51.62 80.68
N ILE A 213 -14.70 50.29 80.63
CA ILE A 213 -14.83 49.43 81.81
C ILE A 213 -13.66 49.66 82.79
N SER A 214 -12.42 49.80 82.29
CA SER A 214 -11.26 50.13 83.12
C SER A 214 -11.44 51.47 83.84
N VAL A 215 -11.97 52.49 83.16
CA VAL A 215 -12.25 53.81 83.79
C VAL A 215 -13.34 53.70 84.85
N ILE A 216 -14.38 52.88 84.62
CA ILE A 216 -15.45 52.68 85.61
C ILE A 216 -14.93 51.92 86.83
N GLU A 217 -14.05 50.92 86.64
CA GLU A 217 -13.39 50.21 87.74
C GLU A 217 -12.54 51.18 88.58
N ASP A 218 -11.77 52.07 87.94
CA ASP A 218 -11.01 53.13 88.62
C ASP A 218 -11.92 54.09 89.41
N ILE A 219 -13.06 54.51 88.83
CA ILE A 219 -14.05 55.35 89.52
C ILE A 219 -14.66 54.63 90.72
N ALA A 220 -15.01 53.35 90.58
CA ALA A 220 -15.54 52.54 91.67
C ALA A 220 -14.53 52.40 92.81
N ALA A 221 -13.25 52.15 92.49
CA ALA A 221 -12.17 52.10 93.47
C ALA A 221 -11.95 53.45 94.18
N GLN A 222 -11.96 54.57 93.44
CA GLN A 222 -11.88 55.92 94.01
C GLN A 222 -13.09 56.23 94.90
N THR A 223 -14.29 55.85 94.48
CA THR A 223 -15.53 56.05 95.24
C THR A 223 -15.51 55.24 96.53
N ASN A 224 -15.01 54.00 96.49
CA ASN A 224 -14.82 53.14 97.66
C ASN A 224 -13.85 53.78 98.67
N LEU A 225 -12.72 54.33 98.18
CA LEU A 225 -11.76 55.05 99.02
C LEU A 225 -12.35 56.34 99.62
N LEU A 226 -13.11 57.11 98.84
CA LEU A 226 -13.80 58.31 99.32
C LEU A 226 -14.84 57.98 100.39
N ALA A 227 -15.63 56.91 100.17
CA ALA A 227 -16.62 56.43 101.11
C ALA A 227 -15.99 55.93 102.42
N LEU A 228 -14.86 55.22 102.33
CA LEU A 228 -14.08 54.81 103.49
C LEU A 228 -13.58 56.03 104.29
N ASN A 229 -13.02 57.03 103.62
CA ASN A 229 -12.58 58.27 104.27
C ASN A 229 -13.75 59.01 104.93
N ALA A 230 -14.91 59.05 104.29
CA ALA A 230 -16.13 59.64 104.85
C ALA A 230 -16.64 58.87 106.07
N ALA A 231 -16.60 57.53 106.05
CA ALA A 231 -16.97 56.69 107.19
C ALA A 231 -16.03 56.90 108.39
N ILE A 232 -14.72 57.04 108.14
CA ILE A 232 -13.72 57.36 109.17
C ILE A 232 -14.02 58.73 109.80
N GLU A 233 -14.27 59.76 108.99
CA GLU A 233 -14.52 61.11 109.51
C GLU A 233 -15.89 61.22 110.22
N ALA A 234 -16.89 60.47 109.75
CA ALA A 234 -18.18 60.34 110.42
C ALA A 234 -18.06 59.64 111.79
N ALA A 235 -17.22 58.61 111.91
CA ALA A 235 -16.89 57.99 113.20
C ALA A 235 -16.16 58.97 114.14
N ARG A 236 -15.31 59.83 113.57
CA ARG A 236 -14.56 60.87 114.31
C ARG A 236 -15.46 61.97 114.88
N ALA A 237 -16.58 62.27 114.22
CA ALA A 237 -17.58 63.24 114.68
C ALA A 237 -18.54 62.72 115.78
N GLY A 238 -18.41 61.44 116.19
CA GLY A 238 -19.19 60.85 117.29
C GLY A 238 -20.70 60.81 117.00
N GLU A 239 -21.54 61.18 117.98
CA GLU A 239 -23.01 61.12 117.86
C GLU A 239 -23.58 62.01 116.74
N HIS A 240 -22.91 63.12 116.39
CA HIS A 240 -23.33 64.01 115.31
C HIS A 240 -23.09 63.42 113.90
N GLY A 241 -22.22 62.41 113.78
CA GLY A 241 -21.83 61.78 112.52
C GLY A 241 -22.61 60.52 112.14
N ARG A 242 -23.50 59.99 113.00
CA ARG A 242 -24.16 58.69 112.78
C ARG A 242 -24.94 58.59 111.47
N GLY A 243 -25.65 59.65 111.08
CA GLY A 243 -26.38 59.67 109.79
C GLY A 243 -25.46 59.66 108.57
N PHE A 244 -24.32 60.36 108.65
CA PHE A 244 -23.30 60.37 107.60
C PHE A 244 -22.55 59.03 107.52
N ALA A 245 -22.30 58.36 108.64
CA ALA A 245 -21.65 57.05 108.67
C ALA A 245 -22.47 55.98 107.92
N VAL A 246 -23.80 55.99 108.06
CA VAL A 246 -24.69 55.06 107.35
C VAL A 246 -24.66 55.31 105.84
N VAL A 247 -24.71 56.58 105.42
CA VAL A 247 -24.63 56.92 103.98
C VAL A 247 -23.26 56.56 103.41
N ALA A 248 -22.18 56.79 104.15
CA ALA A 248 -20.83 56.43 103.72
C ALA A 248 -20.67 54.91 103.54
N GLU A 249 -21.21 54.09 104.45
CA GLU A 249 -21.17 52.62 104.30
C GLU A 249 -22.03 52.15 103.12
N GLU A 250 -23.20 52.74 102.89
CA GLU A 250 -24.04 52.41 101.73
C GLU A 250 -23.34 52.75 100.40
N VAL A 251 -22.67 53.91 100.33
CA VAL A 251 -21.87 54.31 99.16
C VAL A 251 -20.67 53.36 98.98
N ARG A 252 -20.03 52.93 100.06
CA ARG A 252 -18.92 51.96 100.04
C ARG A 252 -19.39 50.62 99.44
N GLN A 253 -20.53 50.12 99.91
CA GLN A 253 -21.12 48.87 99.43
C GLN A 253 -21.56 48.96 97.97
N LEU A 254 -22.11 50.11 97.54
CA LEU A 254 -22.44 50.39 96.14
C LEU A 254 -21.19 50.40 95.26
N ALA A 255 -20.10 51.00 95.74
CA ALA A 255 -18.83 51.05 95.03
C ALA A 255 -18.17 49.67 94.90
N GLU A 256 -18.18 48.84 95.95
CA GLU A 256 -17.74 47.44 95.89
C GLU A 256 -18.58 46.61 94.91
N SER A 257 -19.91 46.76 94.97
CA SER A 257 -20.82 46.06 94.05
C SER A 257 -20.61 46.51 92.60
N SER A 258 -20.40 47.81 92.36
CA SER A 258 -20.10 48.36 91.03
C SER A 258 -18.75 47.82 90.53
N GLY A 259 -17.73 47.78 91.37
CA GLY A 259 -16.40 47.23 91.06
C GLY A 259 -16.46 45.77 90.63
N SER A 260 -17.17 44.93 91.40
CA SER A 260 -17.37 43.52 91.07
C SER A 260 -18.11 43.33 89.74
N ALA A 261 -19.14 44.14 89.47
CA ALA A 261 -19.87 44.08 88.21
C ALA A 261 -18.99 44.51 87.01
N THR A 262 -18.14 45.53 87.17
CA THR A 262 -17.17 45.91 86.13
C THR A 262 -16.14 44.83 85.85
N GLN A 263 -15.66 44.09 86.86
CA GLN A 263 -14.75 42.97 86.66
C GLN A 263 -15.41 41.85 85.84
N GLU A 264 -16.66 41.52 86.14
CA GLU A 264 -17.42 40.51 85.39
C GLU A 264 -17.59 40.94 83.92
N ILE A 265 -18.00 42.19 83.67
CA ILE A 265 -18.08 42.74 82.31
C ILE A 265 -16.71 42.76 81.63
N GLY A 266 -15.65 43.11 82.34
CA GLY A 266 -14.27 43.10 81.84
C GLY A 266 -13.85 41.71 81.35
N SER A 267 -14.19 40.67 82.10
CA SER A 267 -13.94 39.27 81.71
C SER A 267 -14.70 38.86 80.43
N LEU A 268 -15.95 39.30 80.28
CA LEU A 268 -16.75 39.08 79.07
C LEU A 268 -16.16 39.82 77.87
N VAL A 269 -15.74 41.06 78.04
CA VAL A 269 -15.09 41.85 76.99
C VAL A 269 -13.78 41.20 76.55
N ALA A 270 -12.96 40.72 77.49
CA ALA A 270 -11.73 39.99 77.18
C ALA A 270 -12.02 38.69 76.38
N THR A 271 -13.08 37.97 76.75
CA THR A 271 -13.53 36.77 76.02
C THR A 271 -13.96 37.11 74.59
N ILE A 272 -14.71 38.21 74.41
CA ILE A 272 -15.11 38.68 73.08
C ILE A 272 -13.89 39.06 72.25
N GLN A 273 -12.92 39.79 72.82
CA GLN A 273 -11.68 40.19 72.15
C GLN A 273 -10.86 38.98 71.69
N GLN A 274 -10.76 37.94 72.54
CA GLN A 274 -10.07 36.71 72.17
C GLN A 274 -10.81 35.96 71.05
N GLY A 275 -12.14 35.93 71.12
CA GLY A 275 -12.99 35.32 70.09
C GLY A 275 -12.88 36.02 68.72
N THR A 276 -12.80 37.37 68.70
CA THR A 276 -12.61 38.12 67.46
C THR A 276 -11.26 37.85 66.81
N VAL A 277 -10.16 37.75 67.58
CA VAL A 277 -8.84 37.40 67.03
C VAL A 277 -8.88 36.04 66.33
N GLY A 278 -9.41 35.00 67.00
CA GLY A 278 -9.53 33.67 66.39
C GLY A 278 -10.45 33.65 65.16
N ALA A 279 -11.50 34.48 65.15
CA ALA A 279 -12.39 34.60 64.00
C ALA A 279 -11.72 35.27 62.79
N VAL A 280 -10.84 36.26 62.99
CA VAL A 280 -10.04 36.86 61.92
C VAL A 280 -9.14 35.82 61.27
N GLU A 281 -8.38 35.06 62.07
CA GLU A 281 -7.48 34.01 61.57
C GLU A 281 -8.23 32.94 60.75
N ALA A 282 -9.41 32.51 61.23
CA ALA A 282 -10.24 31.55 60.53
C ALA A 282 -10.75 32.07 59.18
N VAL A 283 -11.12 33.36 59.10
CA VAL A 283 -11.56 33.98 57.85
C VAL A 283 -10.40 34.15 56.87
N GLU A 284 -9.21 34.54 57.32
CA GLU A 284 -8.02 34.62 56.47
C GLU A 284 -7.64 33.25 55.88
N GLN A 285 -7.71 32.18 56.69
CA GLN A 285 -7.53 30.82 56.18
C GLN A 285 -8.61 30.45 55.14
N GLY A 286 -9.86 30.82 55.39
CA GLY A 286 -10.97 30.61 54.44
C GLY A 286 -10.75 31.32 53.10
N ILE A 287 -10.26 32.56 53.12
CA ILE A 287 -9.91 33.32 51.92
C ILE A 287 -8.80 32.61 51.14
N ASN A 288 -7.72 32.18 51.81
CA ASN A 288 -6.62 31.47 51.16
C ASN A 288 -7.06 30.15 50.51
N LEU A 289 -7.85 29.34 51.22
CA LEU A 289 -8.38 28.07 50.68
C LEU A 289 -9.28 28.31 49.46
N THR A 290 -10.12 29.34 49.51
CA THR A 290 -11.01 29.73 48.40
C THR A 290 -10.20 30.23 47.20
N GLY A 291 -9.11 30.97 47.44
CA GLY A 291 -8.17 31.42 46.41
C GLY A 291 -7.52 30.24 45.67
N ASN A 292 -7.01 29.25 46.40
CA ASN A 292 -6.42 28.04 45.82
C ASN A 292 -7.44 27.24 44.98
N ALA A 293 -8.69 27.17 45.45
CA ALA A 293 -9.77 26.57 44.67
C ALA A 293 -10.04 27.36 43.37
N GLY A 294 -9.97 28.69 43.42
CA GLY A 294 -10.10 29.56 42.25
C GLY A 294 -9.01 29.33 41.20
N GLU A 295 -7.76 29.18 41.63
CA GLU A 295 -6.65 28.81 40.74
C GLU A 295 -6.86 27.43 40.10
N SER A 296 -7.39 26.47 40.85
CA SER A 296 -7.71 25.13 40.34
C SER A 296 -8.77 25.19 39.23
N PHE A 297 -9.82 26.00 39.39
CA PHE A 297 -10.82 26.20 38.34
C PHE A 297 -10.24 26.88 37.09
N ARG A 298 -9.33 27.85 37.25
CA ARG A 298 -8.62 28.46 36.11
C ARG A 298 -7.77 27.44 35.37
N SER A 299 -7.04 26.58 36.10
CA SER A 299 -6.27 25.48 35.51
C SER A 299 -7.16 24.49 34.74
N ILE A 300 -8.35 24.17 35.26
CA ILE A 300 -9.34 23.34 34.56
C ILE A 300 -9.75 24.00 33.23
N GLN A 301 -10.01 25.31 33.20
CA GLN A 301 -10.36 26.01 31.96
C GLN A 301 -9.26 25.94 30.90
N GLU A 302 -8.00 26.11 31.30
CA GLU A 302 -6.85 25.98 30.40
C GLU A 302 -6.73 24.56 29.82
N LEU A 303 -6.90 23.52 30.66
CA LEU A 303 -6.89 22.13 30.22
C LEU A 303 -8.06 21.80 29.28
N VAL A 304 -9.24 22.33 29.55
CA VAL A 304 -10.41 22.17 28.68
C VAL A 304 -10.19 22.84 27.33
N ALA A 305 -9.58 24.04 27.30
CA ALA A 305 -9.23 24.71 26.05
C ALA A 305 -8.24 23.91 25.20
N GLN A 306 -7.20 23.32 25.83
CA GLN A 306 -6.26 22.42 25.15
C GLN A 306 -6.96 21.17 24.62
N THR A 307 -7.85 20.57 25.44
CA THR A 307 -8.63 19.40 25.05
C THR A 307 -9.52 19.71 23.84
N LEU A 308 -10.16 20.88 23.80
CA LEU A 308 -10.98 21.31 22.67
C LEU A 308 -10.16 21.44 21.38
N SER A 309 -8.94 21.97 21.45
CA SER A 309 -8.03 22.04 20.30
C SER A 309 -7.70 20.65 19.75
N LEU A 310 -7.37 19.70 20.64
CA LEU A 310 -7.08 18.32 20.24
C LEU A 310 -8.28 17.62 19.59
N ILE A 311 -9.48 17.90 20.09
CA ILE A 311 -10.73 17.38 19.53
C ILE A 311 -10.99 17.96 18.13
N GLN A 312 -10.68 19.23 17.90
CA GLN A 312 -10.79 19.85 16.58
C GLN A 312 -9.83 19.21 15.57
N ASP A 313 -8.58 19.00 15.96
CA ASP A 313 -7.57 18.32 15.14
C ASP A 313 -7.98 16.87 14.82
N LEU A 314 -8.59 16.18 15.78
CA LEU A 314 -9.13 14.84 15.59
C LEU A 314 -10.28 14.83 14.59
N ALA A 315 -11.23 15.76 14.70
CA ALA A 315 -12.36 15.88 13.78
C ALA A 315 -11.89 16.20 12.35
N GLU A 316 -10.90 17.08 12.19
CA GLU A 316 -10.30 17.38 10.88
C GLU A 316 -9.60 16.16 10.29
N SER A 317 -8.79 15.47 11.10
CA SER A 317 -8.08 14.25 10.69
C SER A 317 -9.04 13.15 10.25
N ALA A 318 -10.13 12.96 11.00
CA ALA A 318 -11.18 12.00 10.69
C ALA A 318 -11.89 12.33 9.36
N ARG A 319 -12.23 13.61 9.11
CA ARG A 319 -12.79 14.04 7.81
C ARG A 319 -11.83 13.80 6.65
N LYS A 320 -10.53 14.06 6.85
CA LYS A 320 -9.51 13.81 5.83
C LYS A 320 -9.34 12.31 5.55
N GLN A 321 -9.41 11.46 6.57
CA GLN A 321 -9.39 10.01 6.41
C GLN A 321 -10.61 9.51 5.61
N ALA A 322 -11.81 10.04 5.90
CA ALA A 322 -13.01 9.71 5.14
C ALA A 322 -12.86 10.08 3.65
N ALA A 323 -12.38 11.29 3.34
CA ALA A 323 -12.13 11.71 1.96
C ALA A 323 -11.04 10.87 1.26
N THR A 324 -9.98 10.49 1.99
CA THR A 324 -8.92 9.61 1.47
C THR A 324 -9.47 8.22 1.15
N SER A 325 -10.45 7.73 1.92
CA SER A 325 -11.09 6.44 1.68
C SER A 325 -11.82 6.42 0.34
N GLU A 326 -12.50 7.52 -0.03
CA GLU A 326 -13.15 7.65 -1.34
C GLU A 326 -12.15 7.56 -2.50
N ALA A 327 -10.97 8.17 -2.35
CA ALA A 327 -9.89 8.04 -3.33
C ALA A 327 -9.32 6.61 -3.43
N LEU A 328 -9.28 5.88 -2.31
CA LEU A 328 -8.88 4.46 -2.30
C LEU A 328 -9.90 3.58 -3.01
N VAL A 329 -11.21 3.85 -2.89
CA VAL A 329 -12.24 3.15 -3.67
C VAL A 329 -11.98 3.29 -5.16
N GLY A 330 -11.78 4.53 -5.66
CA GLY A 330 -11.49 4.75 -7.08
C GLY A 330 -10.19 4.06 -7.54
N SER A 331 -9.18 3.97 -6.67
CA SER A 331 -7.94 3.22 -6.97
C SER A 331 -8.19 1.72 -7.04
N ALA A 332 -9.03 1.17 -6.15
CA ALA A 332 -9.39 -0.24 -6.17
C ALA A 332 -10.23 -0.60 -7.42
N GLU A 333 -11.14 0.27 -7.84
CA GLU A 333 -11.90 0.13 -9.09
C GLU A 333 -10.97 0.12 -10.32
N ALA A 334 -9.95 0.99 -10.36
CA ALA A 334 -8.96 0.98 -11.43
C ALA A 334 -8.17 -0.34 -11.47
N ILE A 335 -7.78 -0.88 -10.32
CA ILE A 335 -7.12 -2.19 -10.24
C ILE A 335 -8.08 -3.30 -10.69
N ALA A 336 -9.35 -3.24 -10.33
CA ALA A 336 -10.37 -4.19 -10.78
C ALA A 336 -10.45 -4.22 -12.31
N ALA A 337 -10.53 -3.05 -12.95
CA ALA A 337 -10.58 -2.93 -14.41
C ALA A 337 -9.34 -3.54 -15.09
N VAL A 338 -8.14 -3.27 -14.58
CA VAL A 338 -6.89 -3.88 -15.10
C VAL A 338 -6.88 -5.39 -14.89
N THR A 339 -7.46 -5.87 -13.77
CA THR A 339 -7.56 -7.30 -13.48
C THR A 339 -8.48 -8.01 -14.47
N GLU A 340 -9.62 -7.39 -14.81
CA GLU A 340 -10.53 -7.90 -15.84
C GLU A 340 -9.88 -7.92 -17.22
N GLU A 341 -9.15 -6.84 -17.59
CA GLU A 341 -8.41 -6.77 -18.86
C GLU A 341 -7.33 -7.87 -18.94
N ALA A 342 -6.61 -8.10 -17.85
CA ALA A 342 -5.60 -9.15 -17.77
C ALA A 342 -6.22 -10.56 -17.89
N ALA A 343 -7.40 -10.77 -17.29
CA ALA A 343 -8.14 -12.03 -17.42
C ALA A 343 -8.59 -12.26 -18.87
N ALA A 344 -9.17 -11.25 -19.53
CA ALA A 344 -9.57 -11.32 -20.93
C ALA A 344 -8.38 -11.58 -21.86
N SER A 345 -7.26 -10.88 -21.63
CA SER A 345 -6.01 -11.07 -22.40
C SER A 345 -5.43 -12.48 -22.21
N ALA A 346 -5.54 -13.04 -21.01
CA ALA A 346 -5.15 -14.42 -20.73
C ALA A 346 -6.06 -15.40 -21.48
N GLU A 347 -7.38 -15.21 -21.49
CA GLU A 347 -8.30 -16.07 -22.25
C GLU A 347 -7.99 -16.06 -23.77
N GLU A 348 -7.75 -14.88 -24.35
CA GLU A 348 -7.37 -14.75 -25.76
C GLU A 348 -6.03 -15.45 -26.05
N THR A 349 -5.03 -15.24 -25.19
CA THR A 349 -3.71 -15.88 -25.32
C THR A 349 -3.81 -17.40 -25.21
N ALA A 350 -4.66 -17.92 -24.31
CA ALA A 350 -4.90 -19.35 -24.17
C ALA A 350 -5.53 -19.94 -25.43
N ALA A 351 -6.49 -19.24 -26.04
CA ALA A 351 -7.12 -19.67 -27.29
C ALA A 351 -6.07 -19.77 -28.42
N VAL A 352 -5.22 -18.76 -28.59
CA VAL A 352 -4.15 -18.79 -29.60
C VAL A 352 -3.13 -19.90 -29.32
N ALA A 353 -2.76 -20.11 -28.06
CA ALA A 353 -1.83 -21.17 -27.67
C ALA A 353 -2.37 -22.58 -27.99
N GLN A 354 -3.69 -22.79 -27.91
CA GLN A 354 -4.33 -24.06 -28.29
C GLN A 354 -4.32 -24.33 -29.80
N GLU A 355 -4.19 -23.31 -30.65
CA GLU A 355 -4.08 -23.48 -32.10
C GLU A 355 -2.68 -23.92 -32.56
N LEU A 356 -1.63 -23.57 -31.79
CA LEU A 356 -0.25 -23.87 -32.16
C LEU A 356 0.02 -25.38 -32.34
N PRO A 357 -0.40 -26.29 -31.44
CA PRO A 357 -0.25 -27.73 -31.66
C PRO A 357 -0.98 -28.25 -32.90
N VAL A 358 -2.13 -27.66 -33.24
CA VAL A 358 -2.91 -28.02 -34.43
C VAL A 358 -2.12 -27.67 -35.70
N LEU A 359 -1.54 -26.46 -35.74
CA LEU A 359 -0.69 -26.03 -36.85
C LEU A 359 0.58 -26.87 -36.96
N SER A 360 1.26 -27.12 -35.84
CA SER A 360 2.42 -28.00 -35.77
C SER A 360 2.13 -29.40 -36.32
N LYS A 361 0.98 -29.99 -35.94
CA LYS A 361 0.55 -31.29 -36.45
C LYS A 361 0.30 -31.25 -37.97
N LYS A 362 -0.32 -30.18 -38.48
CA LYS A 362 -0.56 -30.00 -39.91
C LYS A 362 0.75 -29.96 -40.70
N ILE A 363 1.75 -29.21 -40.23
CA ILE A 363 3.06 -29.13 -40.89
C ILE A 363 3.82 -30.47 -40.80
N LYS A 364 3.82 -31.14 -39.63
CA LYS A 364 4.41 -32.48 -39.46
C LYS A 364 3.81 -33.48 -40.45
N ASN A 365 2.49 -33.47 -40.63
CA ASN A 365 1.81 -34.34 -41.60
C ASN A 365 2.26 -34.03 -43.04
N THR A 366 2.39 -32.76 -43.42
CA THR A 366 2.89 -32.36 -44.75
C THR A 366 4.31 -32.84 -45.00
N VAL A 367 5.20 -32.76 -44.01
CA VAL A 367 6.59 -33.22 -44.14
C VAL A 367 6.69 -34.75 -44.11
N SER A 368 5.80 -35.44 -43.40
CA SER A 368 5.82 -36.91 -43.25
C SER A 368 5.63 -37.69 -44.56
N VAL A 369 5.12 -37.04 -45.62
CA VAL A 369 5.02 -37.62 -46.96
C VAL A 369 6.40 -37.86 -47.57
N PHE A 370 7.42 -37.10 -47.15
CA PHE A 370 8.79 -37.23 -47.62
C PHE A 370 9.61 -38.14 -46.69
N LYS A 371 10.22 -39.19 -47.24
CA LYS A 371 11.25 -39.98 -46.58
C LYS A 371 12.55 -39.16 -46.57
N ILE A 372 12.93 -38.73 -45.38
CA ILE A 372 14.10 -37.88 -45.14
C ILE A 372 15.22 -38.57 -44.35
N ASN A 373 14.99 -39.81 -43.90
CA ASN A 373 15.91 -40.61 -43.08
C ASN A 373 16.20 -41.97 -43.71
#